data_AF-A0AAN7EKE4-F1
#
_entry.id   AF-A0AAN7EKE4-F1
#
_cell.length_a   1.000
_cell.length_b   1.000
_cell.length_c   1.000
_cell.angle_alpha   90.00
_cell.angle_beta   90.00
_cell.angle_gamma   90.00
#
_symmetry.space_group_name_H-M   'P 1'
#
loop_
_entity.id
_entity.type
_entity.pdbx_description
1 polymer ?
#
loop_
_entity_poly.entity_id
_entity_poly.type
_entity_poly.pdbx_seq_one_letter_code
_entity_poly.pdbx_strand_id
1 'polypeptide(L)'
;MSHLKAVYFLRPTSENIQHLRQQLASPRFGEYHLFFSNILKDTQIHNLADADEQEVVHQIQEFYADFVAIDPYHFTLNMPSNHIYMLPAVADPSNSQHFCDRVVDGIASIFLALKRRPIIRYQRNSDIAKRIAQETAAMVHELIGIQDNKVDLRNIGKLPKDQQEVVLSSE
;
A
#
# COMPACT_ATOMS: atom_id res chain seq x y z
N MET A 1 -1.52 23.63 -21.45
CA MET A 1 -0.45 24.31 -20.68
C MET A 1 0.78 23.43 -20.75
N SER A 2 1.35 23.26 -21.95
CA SER A 2 2.36 22.24 -22.24
C SER A 2 3.74 22.49 -21.62
N HIS A 3 3.98 23.67 -21.04
CA HIS A 3 5.22 24.00 -20.34
C HIS A 3 5.15 23.72 -18.82
N LEU A 4 3.99 23.31 -18.29
CA LEU A 4 3.83 23.02 -16.87
C LEU A 4 4.04 21.53 -16.59
N LYS A 5 4.58 21.26 -15.41
CA LYS A 5 4.75 19.91 -14.84
C LYS A 5 3.63 19.66 -13.84
N ALA A 6 2.99 18.49 -13.93
CA ALA A 6 1.97 18.06 -13.00
C ALA A 6 2.52 17.03 -12.02
N VAL A 7 2.17 17.21 -10.75
CA VAL A 7 2.49 16.28 -9.66
C VAL A 7 1.20 15.71 -9.13
N TYR A 8 1.06 14.39 -9.18
CA TYR A 8 -0.09 13.67 -8.64
C TYR A 8 0.35 12.90 -7.41
N PHE A 9 -0.33 13.10 -6.29
CA PHE A 9 -0.19 12.25 -5.11
C PHE A 9 -1.55 11.61 -4.80
N LEU A 10 -1.67 10.32 -5.06
CA LEU A 10 -2.96 9.61 -5.10
C LEU A 10 -2.90 8.27 -4.38
N ARG A 11 -4.04 7.83 -3.83
CA ARG A 11 -4.23 6.43 -3.45
C ARG A 11 -4.41 5.58 -4.71
N PRO A 12 -3.84 4.36 -4.82
CA PRO A 12 -3.99 3.49 -5.99
C PRO A 12 -5.35 2.78 -6.03
N THR A 13 -6.45 3.51 -5.86
CA THR A 13 -7.81 2.95 -6.00
C THR A 13 -8.19 2.80 -7.46
N SER A 14 -9.07 1.86 -7.81
CA SER A 14 -9.55 1.67 -9.18
C SER A 14 -10.13 2.94 -9.79
N GLU A 15 -10.83 3.75 -8.99
CA GLU A 15 -11.38 5.05 -9.39
C GLU A 15 -10.27 6.06 -9.74
N ASN A 16 -9.26 6.21 -8.87
CA ASN A 16 -8.14 7.12 -9.11
C ASN A 16 -7.33 6.70 -10.35
N ILE A 17 -7.11 5.41 -10.53
CA ILE A 17 -6.44 4.89 -11.73
C ILE A 17 -7.26 5.21 -12.97
N GLN A 18 -8.58 5.01 -12.95
CA GLN A 18 -9.43 5.33 -14.08
C GLN A 18 -9.43 6.82 -14.43
N HIS A 19 -9.48 7.70 -13.42
CA HIS A 19 -9.33 9.14 -13.62
C HIS A 19 -7.97 9.51 -14.22
N LEU A 20 -6.90 8.88 -13.73
CA LEU A 20 -5.56 9.15 -14.25
C LEU A 20 -5.42 8.68 -15.70
N ARG A 21 -5.96 7.51 -16.06
CA ARG A 21 -6.02 7.05 -17.47
C ARG A 21 -6.70 8.06 -18.38
N GLN A 22 -7.84 8.61 -17.95
CA GLN A 22 -8.54 9.64 -18.72
C GLN A 22 -7.71 10.92 -18.88
N GLN A 23 -6.95 11.30 -17.85
CA GLN A 23 -6.03 12.45 -17.93
C GLN A 23 -4.84 12.20 -18.85
N LEU A 24 -4.29 10.98 -18.86
CA LEU A 24 -3.16 10.61 -19.73
C LEU A 24 -3.58 10.47 -21.20
N ALA A 25 -4.80 10.04 -21.48
CA ALA A 25 -5.35 9.98 -22.84
C ALA A 25 -5.56 11.38 -23.47
N SER A 26 -5.71 12.43 -22.66
CA SER A 26 -5.82 13.81 -23.12
C SER A 26 -5.05 14.77 -22.21
N PRO A 27 -3.70 14.73 -22.25
CA PRO A 27 -2.89 15.40 -21.27
C PRO A 27 -2.92 16.92 -21.45
N ARG A 28 -2.99 17.63 -20.33
CA ARG A 28 -3.08 19.10 -20.28
C ARG A 28 -1.73 19.76 -19.98
N PHE A 29 -0.83 18.99 -19.40
CA PHE A 29 0.50 19.37 -18.92
C PHE A 29 1.58 18.69 -19.76
N GLY A 30 2.80 19.23 -19.77
CA GLY A 30 3.91 18.66 -20.55
C GLY A 30 4.61 17.49 -19.87
N GLU A 31 4.55 17.42 -18.55
CA GLU A 31 5.16 16.35 -17.77
C GLU A 31 4.23 15.90 -16.64
N TYR A 32 4.20 14.61 -16.38
CA TYR A 32 3.43 13.99 -15.30
C TYR A 32 4.37 13.22 -14.38
N HIS A 33 4.33 13.56 -13.10
CA HIS A 33 5.09 12.94 -12.03
C HIS A 33 4.12 12.28 -11.07
N LEU A 34 4.06 10.95 -11.07
CA LEU A 34 3.03 10.17 -10.38
C LEU A 34 3.58 9.59 -9.08
N PHE A 35 2.94 9.92 -7.98
CA PHE A 35 3.27 9.44 -6.65
C PHE A 35 2.06 8.74 -6.05
N PHE A 36 2.24 7.48 -5.64
CA PHE A 36 1.18 6.69 -5.03
C PHE A 36 1.39 6.57 -3.53
N SER A 37 0.31 6.75 -2.76
CA SER A 37 0.37 6.65 -1.29
C SER A 37 0.56 5.21 -0.82
N ASN A 38 0.33 4.22 -1.69
CA ASN A 38 0.44 2.80 -1.41
C ASN A 38 0.84 2.02 -2.67
N ILE A 39 0.89 0.70 -2.56
CA ILE A 39 1.38 -0.21 -3.58
C ILE A 39 0.51 -0.17 -4.83
N LEU A 40 1.15 -0.08 -5.98
CA LEU A 40 0.53 -0.29 -7.28
C LEU A 40 0.53 -1.77 -7.65
N LYS A 41 -0.60 -2.26 -8.14
CA LYS A 41 -0.66 -3.59 -8.76
C LYS A 41 -0.08 -3.52 -10.16
N ASP A 42 0.56 -4.60 -10.62
CA ASP A 42 1.08 -4.71 -11.99
C ASP A 42 0.01 -4.38 -13.05
N THR A 43 -1.21 -4.83 -12.82
CA THR A 43 -2.36 -4.53 -13.69
C THR A 43 -2.66 -3.03 -13.77
N GLN A 44 -2.50 -2.29 -12.67
CA GLN A 44 -2.68 -0.83 -12.65
C GLN A 44 -1.54 -0.13 -13.39
N ILE A 45 -0.30 -0.61 -13.25
CA ILE A 45 0.86 -0.08 -13.98
C ILE A 45 0.65 -0.25 -15.49
N HIS A 46 0.27 -1.45 -15.93
CA HIS A 46 -0.05 -1.72 -17.34
C HIS A 46 -1.18 -0.82 -17.84
N ASN A 47 -2.27 -0.68 -17.08
CA ASN A 47 -3.39 0.17 -17.46
C ASN A 47 -3.01 1.65 -17.62
N LEU A 48 -2.03 2.15 -16.84
CA LEU A 48 -1.52 3.51 -16.96
C LEU A 48 -0.56 3.66 -18.13
N ALA A 49 0.33 2.68 -18.34
CA ALA A 49 1.25 2.64 -19.49
C ALA A 49 0.48 2.64 -20.81
N ASP A 50 -0.57 1.81 -20.93
CA ASP A 50 -1.43 1.76 -22.12
C ASP A 50 -2.15 3.08 -22.39
N ALA A 51 -2.39 3.90 -21.36
CA ALA A 51 -3.08 5.18 -21.49
C ALA A 51 -2.13 6.35 -21.79
N ASP A 52 -0.81 6.19 -21.61
CA ASP A 52 0.19 7.22 -21.84
C ASP A 52 0.72 7.20 -23.29
N GLU A 53 -0.18 7.34 -24.26
CA GLU A 53 0.17 7.35 -25.69
C GLU A 53 1.12 8.49 -26.08
N GLN A 54 1.21 9.54 -25.26
CA GLN A 54 2.03 10.72 -25.51
C GLN A 54 3.35 10.72 -24.72
N GLU A 55 3.64 9.64 -23.98
CA GLU A 55 4.85 9.45 -23.18
C GLU A 55 5.14 10.63 -22.23
N VAL A 56 4.08 11.19 -21.62
CA VAL A 56 4.20 12.36 -20.76
C VAL A 56 4.54 11.98 -19.31
N VAL A 57 4.40 10.72 -18.92
CA VAL A 57 4.76 10.25 -17.58
C VAL A 57 6.26 10.09 -17.45
N HIS A 58 6.86 10.90 -16.58
CA HIS A 58 8.31 10.93 -16.37
C HIS A 58 8.78 10.10 -15.17
N GLN A 59 7.90 9.88 -14.19
CA GLN A 59 8.20 9.03 -13.05
C GLN A 59 6.93 8.48 -12.39
N ILE A 60 7.08 7.28 -11.83
CA ILE A 60 6.11 6.63 -10.96
C ILE A 60 6.85 6.18 -9.70
N GLN A 61 6.36 6.56 -8.52
CA GLN A 61 6.96 6.16 -7.25
C GLN A 61 5.90 5.89 -6.17
N GLU A 62 6.20 4.97 -5.26
CA GLU A 62 5.36 4.62 -4.11
C GLU A 62 5.96 5.23 -2.84
N PHE A 63 5.14 5.92 -2.05
CA PHE A 63 5.58 6.68 -0.87
C PHE A 63 5.06 6.12 0.47
N TYR A 64 4.25 5.06 0.46
CA TYR A 64 3.70 4.38 1.64
C TYR A 64 3.10 5.32 2.70
N ALA A 65 2.48 6.41 2.27
CA ALA A 65 1.88 7.43 3.12
C ALA A 65 0.34 7.37 3.03
N ASP A 66 -0.25 6.18 3.25
CA ASP A 66 -1.70 5.94 3.15
C ASP A 66 -2.47 6.12 4.47
N PHE A 67 -1.97 7.02 5.32
CA PHE A 67 -2.47 7.37 6.64
C PHE A 67 -2.24 8.86 6.93
N VAL A 68 -2.95 9.38 7.94
CA VAL A 68 -2.79 10.75 8.42
C VAL A 68 -2.06 10.73 9.75
N ALA A 69 -0.84 11.27 9.80
CA ALA A 69 -0.12 11.51 11.03
C ALA A 69 -0.75 12.71 11.76
N ILE A 70 -1.12 12.50 13.04
CA ILE A 70 -1.66 13.56 13.89
C ILE A 70 -0.54 14.17 14.71
N ASP A 71 0.27 13.32 15.34
CA ASP A 71 1.46 13.67 16.11
C ASP A 71 2.47 12.50 16.07
N PRO A 72 3.67 12.59 16.68
CA PRO A 72 4.70 11.55 16.59
C PRO A 72 4.27 10.13 17.01
N TYR A 73 3.20 10.00 17.80
CA TYR A 73 2.72 8.72 18.35
C TYR A 73 1.29 8.37 17.94
N HIS A 74 0.59 9.26 17.22
CA HIS A 74 -0.81 9.06 16.84
C HIS A 74 -1.02 9.25 15.33
N PHE A 75 -1.81 8.34 14.76
CA PHE A 75 -2.25 8.40 13.37
C PHE A 75 -3.73 8.03 13.25
N THR A 76 -4.31 8.35 12.10
CA THR A 76 -5.64 7.88 11.70
C THR A 76 -5.63 7.43 10.24
N LEU A 77 -6.46 6.44 9.89
CA LEU A 77 -6.70 6.05 8.50
C LEU A 77 -7.77 6.93 7.82
N ASN A 78 -8.33 7.89 8.56
CA ASN A 78 -9.36 8.82 8.12
C ASN A 78 -10.58 8.11 7.51
N MET A 79 -11.04 7.04 8.17
CA MET A 79 -12.19 6.25 7.72
C MET A 79 -13.46 6.72 8.44
N PRO A 80 -14.47 7.22 7.72
CA PRO A 80 -15.73 7.62 8.33
C PRO A 80 -16.48 6.39 8.86
N SER A 81 -17.20 6.57 9.96
CA SER A 81 -18.12 5.55 10.52
C SER A 81 -17.48 4.18 10.83
N ASN A 82 -16.17 4.13 11.05
CA ASN A 82 -15.45 2.89 11.36
C ASN A 82 -15.92 2.21 12.68
N HIS A 83 -16.44 3.00 13.63
CA HIS A 83 -16.98 2.51 14.90
C HIS A 83 -18.11 1.47 14.73
N ILE A 84 -18.82 1.49 13.60
CA ILE A 84 -19.90 0.55 13.30
C ILE A 84 -19.36 -0.89 13.26
N TYR A 85 -18.16 -1.09 12.74
CA TYR A 85 -17.49 -2.39 12.65
C TYR A 85 -16.96 -2.90 13.99
N MET A 86 -17.08 -2.12 15.06
CA MET A 86 -16.76 -2.54 16.42
C MET A 86 -17.99 -3.04 17.19
N LEU A 87 -19.19 -2.94 16.60
CA LEU A 87 -20.44 -3.34 17.25
C LEU A 87 -20.73 -4.83 17.04
N PRO A 88 -21.18 -5.58 18.07
CA PRO A 88 -21.46 -7.01 17.97
C PRO A 88 -22.51 -7.41 16.93
N ALA A 89 -23.41 -6.48 16.55
CA ALA A 89 -24.59 -6.76 15.74
C ALA A 89 -24.41 -6.53 14.23
N VAL A 90 -23.28 -6.01 13.77
CA VAL A 90 -23.09 -5.54 12.37
C VAL A 90 -22.22 -6.50 11.54
N ALA A 91 -22.18 -7.78 11.93
CA ALA A 91 -21.41 -8.82 11.28
C ALA A 91 -22.07 -9.30 9.97
N ASP A 92 -22.27 -8.41 8.99
CA ASP A 92 -22.42 -8.83 7.60
C ASP A 92 -21.01 -8.99 6.99
N PRO A 93 -20.59 -10.23 6.67
CA PRO A 93 -19.25 -10.50 6.14
C PRO A 93 -18.94 -9.73 4.85
N SER A 94 -19.96 -9.45 4.05
CA SER A 94 -19.85 -8.81 2.73
C SER A 94 -19.44 -7.34 2.85
N ASN A 95 -20.12 -6.61 3.74
CA ASN A 95 -19.90 -5.18 3.96
C ASN A 95 -18.62 -4.87 4.76
N SER A 96 -18.09 -5.86 5.48
CA SER A 96 -16.83 -5.73 6.23
C SER A 96 -15.58 -5.96 5.37
N GLN A 97 -15.71 -6.56 4.18
CA GLN A 97 -14.58 -6.81 3.28
C GLN A 97 -13.84 -5.53 2.89
N HIS A 98 -14.54 -4.58 2.28
CA HIS A 98 -13.94 -3.31 1.85
C HIS A 98 -13.37 -2.49 3.01
N PHE A 99 -13.99 -2.61 4.19
CA PHE A 99 -13.48 -2.01 5.41
C PHE A 99 -12.15 -2.63 5.82
N CYS A 100 -12.09 -3.96 5.93
CA CYS A 100 -10.88 -4.70 6.27
C CYS A 100 -9.75 -4.40 5.28
N ASP A 101 -10.02 -4.48 3.97
CA ASP A 101 -9.04 -4.21 2.91
C ASP A 101 -8.43 -2.81 3.08
N ARG A 102 -9.28 -1.79 3.29
CA ARG A 102 -8.82 -0.42 3.52
C ARG A 102 -7.95 -0.30 4.78
N VAL A 103 -8.32 -0.99 5.86
CA VAL A 103 -7.55 -0.97 7.11
C VAL A 103 -6.20 -1.66 6.93
N VAL A 104 -6.18 -2.82 6.26
CA VAL A 104 -4.97 -3.58 5.94
C VAL A 104 -4.01 -2.73 5.11
N ASP A 105 -4.47 -2.12 4.03
CA ASP A 105 -3.68 -1.21 3.19
C ASP A 105 -3.04 -0.09 4.02
N GLY A 106 -3.84 0.53 4.89
CA GLY A 106 -3.40 1.62 5.75
C GLY A 106 -2.34 1.20 6.77
N ILE A 107 -2.58 0.10 7.49
CA ILE A 107 -1.64 -0.43 8.49
C ILE A 107 -0.34 -0.91 7.81
N ALA A 108 -0.44 -1.60 6.68
CA ALA A 108 0.73 -2.04 5.92
C ALA A 108 1.59 -0.84 5.48
N SER A 109 0.96 0.23 4.97
CA SER A 109 1.67 1.45 4.60
C SER A 109 2.46 2.06 5.76
N ILE A 110 1.93 2.03 6.98
CA ILE A 110 2.62 2.51 8.19
C ILE A 110 3.86 1.67 8.48
N PHE A 111 3.77 0.34 8.40
CA PHE A 111 4.91 -0.53 8.66
C PHE A 111 6.02 -0.33 7.63
N LEU A 112 5.66 -0.14 6.36
CA LEU A 112 6.59 0.17 5.28
C LEU A 112 7.22 1.56 5.46
N ALA A 113 6.43 2.58 5.78
CA ALA A 113 6.92 3.94 6.05
C ALA A 113 7.90 3.99 7.22
N LEU A 114 7.59 3.27 8.31
CA LEU A 114 8.47 3.16 9.48
C LEU A 114 9.64 2.22 9.27
N LYS A 115 9.64 1.41 8.20
CA LYS A 115 10.62 0.33 7.95
C LYS A 115 10.74 -0.61 9.16
N ARG A 116 9.61 -0.92 9.79
CA ARG A 116 9.52 -1.76 10.99
C ARG A 116 8.72 -3.01 10.69
N ARG A 117 9.18 -4.15 11.21
CA ARG A 117 8.46 -5.42 11.19
C ARG A 117 7.93 -5.75 12.58
N PRO A 118 6.64 -5.49 12.86
CA PRO A 118 6.06 -5.78 14.15
C PRO A 118 5.61 -7.24 14.28
N ILE A 119 5.55 -7.73 15.50
CA ILE A 119 4.79 -8.93 15.84
C ILE A 119 3.32 -8.53 15.96
N ILE A 120 2.49 -9.02 15.04
CA ILE A 120 1.08 -8.67 14.98
C ILE A 120 0.30 -9.53 15.98
N ARG A 121 -0.44 -8.89 16.88
CA ARG A 121 -1.36 -9.53 17.84
C ARG A 121 -2.74 -8.90 17.70
N TYR A 122 -3.78 -9.70 17.95
CA TYR A 122 -5.17 -9.27 17.85
C TYR A 122 -5.99 -9.77 19.04
N GLN A 123 -7.15 -9.14 19.26
CA GLN A 123 -8.10 -9.57 20.29
C GLN A 123 -8.82 -10.84 19.86
N ARG A 124 -8.70 -11.92 20.65
CA ARG A 124 -9.26 -13.25 20.32
C ARG A 124 -10.75 -13.24 20.00
N ASN A 125 -11.53 -12.40 20.69
CA ASN A 125 -12.99 -12.36 20.57
C ASN A 125 -13.49 -11.41 19.45
N SER A 126 -12.61 -10.98 18.54
CA SER A 126 -12.97 -10.11 17.41
C SER A 126 -12.52 -10.75 16.11
N ASP A 127 -13.49 -11.24 15.32
CA ASP A 127 -13.22 -11.83 14.00
C ASP A 127 -12.66 -10.79 13.02
N ILE A 128 -13.12 -9.54 13.12
CA ILE A 128 -12.61 -8.42 12.32
C ILE A 128 -11.14 -8.14 12.65
N ALA A 129 -10.78 -8.08 13.94
CA ALA A 129 -9.39 -7.86 14.34
C ALA A 129 -8.49 -9.04 13.91
N LYS A 130 -8.99 -10.27 14.04
CA LYS A 130 -8.30 -11.47 13.56
C LYS A 130 -8.01 -11.40 12.06
N ARG A 131 -9.03 -11.05 11.28
CA ARG A 131 -8.93 -10.94 9.83
C ARG A 131 -7.93 -9.88 9.39
N ILE A 132 -8.06 -8.65 9.90
CA ILE A 132 -7.13 -7.54 9.63
C ILE A 132 -5.70 -7.95 9.98
N ALA A 133 -5.50 -8.59 11.14
CA ALA A 133 -4.17 -9.04 11.56
C ALA A 133 -3.57 -10.08 10.61
N GLN A 134 -4.34 -11.07 10.18
CA GLN A 134 -3.89 -12.12 9.26
C GLN A 134 -3.56 -11.57 7.88
N GLU A 135 -4.43 -10.73 7.32
CA GLU A 135 -4.24 -10.12 6.00
C GLU A 135 -3.08 -9.13 5.99
N THR A 136 -2.95 -8.31 7.04
CA THR A 136 -1.79 -7.40 7.21
C THR A 136 -0.49 -8.19 7.32
N ALA A 137 -0.48 -9.30 8.07
CA ALA A 137 0.71 -10.15 8.19
C ALA A 137 1.12 -10.74 6.83
N ALA A 138 0.16 -11.26 6.07
CA ALA A 138 0.40 -11.81 4.75
C ALA A 138 0.97 -10.76 3.78
N MET A 139 0.33 -9.60 3.71
CA MET A 139 0.75 -8.49 2.85
C MET A 139 2.16 -8.01 3.20
N VAL A 140 2.44 -7.76 4.48
CA VAL A 140 3.76 -7.27 4.93
C VAL A 140 4.86 -8.31 4.72
N HIS A 141 4.55 -9.60 4.87
CA HIS A 141 5.48 -10.69 4.61
C HIS A 141 5.89 -10.75 3.13
N GLU A 142 4.93 -10.61 2.22
CA GLU A 142 5.17 -10.55 0.78
C GLU A 142 6.03 -9.33 0.41
N LEU A 143 5.67 -8.14 0.90
CA LEU A 143 6.29 -6.88 0.49
C LEU A 143 7.68 -6.62 1.08
N ILE A 144 7.97 -7.14 2.27
CA ILE A 144 9.31 -7.08 2.86
C ILE A 144 10.25 -8.11 2.20
N GLY A 145 9.74 -8.92 1.25
CA GLY A 145 10.55 -9.85 0.46
C GLY A 145 10.89 -11.13 1.21
N ILE A 146 9.98 -11.60 2.06
CA ILE A 146 10.18 -12.87 2.76
C ILE A 146 9.64 -14.00 1.88
N GLN A 147 10.55 -14.77 1.27
CA GLN A 147 10.23 -16.07 0.66
C GLN A 147 10.69 -17.16 1.63
N ASP A 148 9.79 -18.06 2.05
CA ASP A 148 10.12 -19.21 2.92
C ASP A 148 10.91 -18.85 4.20
N ASN A 149 10.47 -17.84 4.96
CA ASN A 149 11.18 -17.32 6.13
C ASN A 149 12.56 -16.74 5.83
N LYS A 150 12.97 -16.54 4.58
CA LYS A 150 14.27 -15.94 4.24
C LYS A 150 14.14 -14.46 3.90
N VAL A 151 15.02 -13.65 4.46
CA VAL A 151 15.22 -12.25 4.08
C VAL A 151 16.26 -12.18 2.98
N ASP A 152 15.89 -11.62 1.84
CA ASP A 152 16.82 -11.31 0.75
C ASP A 152 17.64 -10.04 1.07
N LEU A 153 18.95 -10.21 1.23
CA LEU A 153 19.91 -9.15 1.53
C LEU A 153 20.75 -8.74 0.31
N ARG A 154 20.43 -9.23 -0.91
CA ARG A 154 21.20 -8.92 -2.14
C ARG A 154 21.36 -7.42 -2.40
N ASN A 155 20.42 -6.61 -1.93
CA ASN A 155 20.43 -5.14 -2.09
C ASN A 155 21.18 -4.39 -0.96
N ILE A 156 21.70 -5.09 0.06
CA ILE A 156 22.41 -4.47 1.19
C ILE A 156 23.92 -4.70 1.02
N GLY A 157 24.56 -3.87 0.17
CA GLY A 157 26.02 -3.82 0.04
C GLY A 157 26.66 -5.09 -0.56
N LYS A 158 27.99 -5.19 -0.46
CA LYS A 158 28.76 -6.34 -0.97
C LYS A 158 28.76 -7.47 0.07
N LEU A 159 27.65 -8.19 0.17
CA LEU A 159 27.58 -9.41 0.99
C LEU A 159 28.08 -10.64 0.22
N PRO A 160 28.82 -11.55 0.87
CA PRO A 160 29.11 -12.90 0.35
C PRO A 160 27.85 -13.65 -0.07
N LYS A 161 27.91 -14.50 -1.12
CA LYS A 161 26.73 -15.18 -1.70
C LYS A 161 25.94 -16.03 -0.69
N ASP A 162 26.63 -16.57 0.31
CA ASP A 162 26.09 -17.37 1.41
C ASP A 162 25.36 -16.53 2.48
N GLN A 163 25.53 -15.20 2.48
CA GLN A 163 24.91 -14.27 3.43
C GLN A 163 23.83 -13.38 2.78
N GLN A 164 23.50 -13.67 1.52
CA GLN A 164 22.49 -12.93 0.77
C GLN A 164 21.06 -13.38 1.10
N GLU A 165 20.88 -14.49 1.81
CA GLU A 165 19.59 -14.97 2.30
C GLU A 165 19.69 -15.33 3.79
N VAL A 166 18.89 -14.69 4.64
CA VAL A 166 18.86 -14.99 6.09
C VAL A 166 17.56 -15.65 6.46
N VAL A 167 17.61 -16.91 6.89
CA VAL A 167 16.45 -17.62 7.45
C VAL A 167 16.13 -17.03 8.82
N LEU A 168 14.92 -16.52 8.97
CA LEU A 168 14.34 -16.09 10.23
C LEU A 168 13.91 -17.34 11.00
N SER A 169 14.55 -17.59 12.13
CA SER A 169 14.21 -18.67 13.04
C SER A 169 12.75 -18.54 13.47
N SER A 170 11.99 -19.62 13.34
CA SER A 170 10.65 -19.74 13.91
C SER A 170 10.80 -20.09 15.39
N GLU A 171 10.82 -19.10 16.28
CA GLU A 171 10.52 -19.28 17.71
C GLU A 171 9.06 -18.94 17.99
#